data_AF-A0A170UL02-F1
#
_entry.id   AF-A0A170UL02-F1
#
_cell.length_a   1.000
_cell.length_b   1.000
_cell.length_c   1.000
_cell.angle_alpha   90.00
_cell.angle_beta   90.00
_cell.angle_gamma   90.00
#
_symmetry.space_group_name_H-M   'P 1'
#
loop_
_entity.id
_entity.type
_entity.pdbx_description
1 polymer ?
#
loop_
_entity_poly.entity_id
_entity_poly.type
_entity_poly.pdbx_seq_one_letter_code
_entity_poly.pdbx_strand_id
1 'polypeptide(L)'
;IKGTAGYGSGGSQVKRELVFPMESIEATTPVLYKRRRLGKNDVTPVDAWRIMMALKSGLLAETTWGLDMLNILLFDDSTIAYFGLVHLPGLMDILLEHMRRSLSEMLDPPIPPPFSDPVPDLSPADLGAVDKVPDPKDRLTILKSQDYTLRTRKGHTVTIAQDSSD
;
A
#
# COMPACT_ATOMS: atom_id res chain seq x y z
N ILE A 1 -11.40 -69.37 7.57
CA ILE A 1 -12.85 -69.63 7.74
C ILE A 1 -13.58 -68.32 7.50
N LYS A 2 -14.56 -68.34 6.58
CA LYS A 2 -15.47 -67.25 6.20
C LYS A 2 -16.20 -66.62 7.40
N GLY A 3 -16.58 -65.36 7.25
CA GLY A 3 -17.61 -64.72 8.08
C GLY A 3 -18.04 -63.38 7.49
N THR A 4 -19.02 -63.41 6.59
CA THR A 4 -19.69 -62.26 5.97
C THR A 4 -20.86 -61.74 6.81
N ALA A 5 -21.20 -60.46 6.56
CA ALA A 5 -22.54 -59.84 6.57
C ALA A 5 -22.93 -58.92 7.74
N GLY A 6 -23.41 -57.73 7.35
CA GLY A 6 -24.06 -56.76 8.22
C GLY A 6 -24.39 -55.45 7.48
N TYR A 7 -25.29 -55.50 6.48
CA TYR A 7 -25.93 -54.29 5.94
C TYR A 7 -26.92 -53.75 6.98
N GLY A 8 -26.67 -52.53 7.48
CA GLY A 8 -27.62 -51.75 8.27
C GLY A 8 -27.91 -50.44 7.54
N SER A 9 -29.05 -50.38 6.86
CA SER A 9 -29.64 -49.14 6.33
C SER A 9 -30.23 -48.35 7.50
N GLY A 10 -29.71 -47.15 7.72
CA GLY A 10 -30.21 -46.20 8.72
C GLY A 10 -29.97 -44.80 8.20
N GLY A 11 -30.94 -44.27 7.46
CA GLY A 11 -30.92 -42.92 6.95
C GLY A 11 -30.88 -41.90 8.07
N SER A 12 -29.71 -41.36 8.32
CA SER A 12 -29.55 -39.96 8.67
C SER A 12 -28.77 -39.36 7.52
N GLN A 13 -29.32 -38.34 6.86
CA GLN A 13 -28.52 -37.46 6.02
C GLN A 13 -27.58 -36.72 6.97
N VAL A 14 -26.52 -37.40 7.39
CA VAL A 14 -25.36 -36.79 8.01
C VAL A 14 -24.90 -35.83 6.93
N LYS A 15 -25.18 -34.54 7.14
CA LYS A 15 -24.61 -33.44 6.37
C LYS A 15 -23.11 -33.71 6.42
N ARG A 16 -22.57 -34.37 5.40
CA ARG A 16 -21.14 -34.67 5.33
C ARG A 16 -20.50 -33.31 5.44
N GLU A 17 -19.89 -33.02 6.58
CA GLU A 17 -19.00 -31.88 6.65
C GLU A 17 -18.07 -32.06 5.47
N LEU A 18 -18.05 -31.07 4.58
CA LEU A 18 -17.02 -31.00 3.55
C LEU A 18 -15.71 -30.80 4.30
N VAL A 19 -15.10 -31.92 4.71
CA VAL A 19 -13.77 -31.92 5.29
C VAL A 19 -12.83 -31.84 4.11
N PHE A 20 -12.26 -30.65 3.92
CA PHE A 20 -11.20 -30.45 2.96
C PHE A 20 -9.97 -31.27 3.39
N PRO A 21 -9.17 -31.78 2.44
CA PRO A 21 -7.91 -32.44 2.76
C PRO A 21 -7.03 -31.56 3.65
N MET A 22 -6.30 -32.16 4.60
CA MET A 22 -5.44 -31.41 5.55
C MET A 22 -4.39 -30.53 4.86
N GLU A 23 -3.92 -30.94 3.69
CA GLU A 23 -2.94 -30.20 2.89
C GLU A 23 -3.57 -29.10 2.01
N SER A 24 -4.90 -28.96 2.05
CA SER A 24 -5.66 -27.97 1.28
C SER A 24 -5.74 -26.66 2.04
N ILE A 25 -5.68 -25.52 1.34
CA ILE A 25 -5.72 -24.21 1.99
C ILE A 25 -7.06 -23.96 2.70
N GLU A 26 -8.14 -24.60 2.26
CA GLU A 26 -9.47 -24.56 2.84
C GLU A 26 -9.56 -25.27 4.21
N ALA A 27 -8.60 -26.14 4.54
CA ALA A 27 -8.49 -26.77 5.85
C ALA A 27 -7.67 -25.94 6.85
N THR A 28 -7.16 -24.77 6.46
CA THR A 28 -6.35 -23.90 7.32
C THR A 28 -7.16 -23.40 8.52
N THR A 29 -6.78 -23.82 9.71
CA THR A 29 -7.34 -23.31 10.97
C THR A 29 -6.60 -22.07 11.45
N PRO A 30 -7.28 -21.07 12.03
CA PRO A 30 -6.61 -19.88 12.56
C PRO A 30 -5.66 -20.26 13.70
N VAL A 31 -4.52 -19.56 13.78
CA VAL A 31 -3.54 -19.78 14.85
C VAL A 31 -4.03 -19.08 16.14
N LEU A 32 -4.57 -19.88 17.08
CA LEU A 32 -5.21 -19.39 18.30
C LEU A 32 -4.25 -19.19 19.48
N TYR A 33 -3.10 -18.53 19.27
CA TYR A 33 -2.24 -18.17 20.41
C TYR A 33 -2.79 -16.94 21.15
N LYS A 34 -2.70 -16.95 22.49
CA LYS A 34 -3.09 -15.80 23.30
C LYS A 34 -2.02 -14.70 23.18
N ARG A 35 -2.38 -13.54 22.61
CA ARG A 35 -1.49 -12.37 22.57
C ARG A 35 -1.32 -11.80 23.99
N ARG A 36 -0.09 -11.77 24.48
CA ARG A 36 0.24 -11.15 25.78
C ARG A 36 0.10 -9.62 25.68
N ARG A 37 -0.50 -9.02 26.71
CA ARG A 37 -0.55 -7.57 26.87
C ARG A 37 0.75 -7.08 27.50
N LEU A 38 1.32 -6.01 26.97
CA LEU A 38 2.48 -5.32 27.55
C LEU A 38 2.02 -4.35 28.64
N GLY A 39 2.78 -4.26 29.74
CA GLY A 39 2.61 -3.25 30.78
C GLY A 39 3.84 -2.35 30.90
N LYS A 40 3.84 -1.43 31.86
CA LYS A 40 4.97 -0.50 32.08
C LYS A 40 6.32 -1.21 32.32
N ASN A 41 6.29 -2.42 32.90
CA ASN A 41 7.49 -3.18 33.23
C ASN A 41 8.12 -3.87 32.00
N ASP A 42 7.36 -4.00 30.90
CA ASP A 42 7.85 -4.58 29.65
C ASP A 42 8.46 -3.52 28.72
N VAL A 43 8.41 -2.23 29.09
CA VAL A 43 8.93 -1.11 28.31
C VAL A 43 10.02 -0.37 29.09
N THR A 44 10.97 0.22 28.35
CA THR A 44 12.01 1.04 28.98
C THR A 44 11.40 2.32 29.55
N PRO A 45 11.95 2.90 30.64
CA PRO A 45 11.59 4.24 31.07
C PRO A 45 11.83 5.24 29.95
N VAL A 46 10.80 6.01 29.60
CA VAL A 46 10.84 6.98 28.49
C VAL A 46 10.23 8.30 28.95
N ASP A 47 10.91 9.40 28.61
CA ASP A 47 10.41 10.76 28.87
C ASP A 47 9.25 11.10 27.94
N ALA A 48 8.23 11.78 28.46
CA ALA A 48 7.08 12.20 27.66
C ALA A 48 7.48 13.10 26.47
N TRP A 49 8.53 13.92 26.62
CA TRP A 49 9.05 14.73 25.53
C TRP A 49 9.52 13.90 24.33
N ARG A 50 10.15 12.74 24.58
CA ARG A 50 10.59 11.85 23.50
C ARG A 50 9.42 11.30 22.71
N ILE A 51 8.35 10.91 23.40
CA ILE A 51 7.10 10.45 22.77
C ILE A 51 6.50 11.60 21.93
N MET A 52 6.46 12.82 22.48
CA MET A 52 5.97 13.98 21.74
C MET A 52 6.79 14.27 20.47
N MET A 53 8.13 14.19 20.54
CA MET A 53 8.96 14.42 19.36
C MET A 53 8.81 13.31 18.32
N ALA A 54 8.70 12.05 18.75
CA ALA A 54 8.44 10.92 17.86
C ALA A 54 7.13 11.14 17.08
N LEU A 55 6.06 11.55 17.78
CA LEU A 55 4.78 11.88 17.16
C LEU A 55 4.85 13.12 16.24
N LYS A 56 5.62 14.15 16.62
CA LYS A 56 5.79 15.36 15.79
C LYS A 56 6.63 15.13 14.53
N SER A 57 7.49 14.12 14.53
CA SER A 57 8.38 13.84 13.39
C SER A 57 7.62 13.44 12.12
N GLY A 58 6.43 12.85 12.28
CA GLY A 58 5.60 12.36 11.16
C GLY A 58 6.20 11.15 10.43
N LEU A 59 7.30 10.58 10.92
CA LEU A 59 7.88 9.34 10.40
C LEU A 59 7.01 8.17 10.82
N LEU A 60 6.71 7.23 9.91
CA LEU A 60 5.83 6.09 10.19
C LEU A 60 6.34 5.28 11.39
N ALA A 61 7.60 4.86 11.37
CA ALA A 61 8.19 4.05 12.43
C ALA A 61 8.17 4.76 13.80
N GLU A 62 8.56 6.04 13.85
CA GLU A 62 8.58 6.83 15.08
C GLU A 62 7.16 7.12 15.61
N THR A 63 6.21 7.38 14.71
CA THR A 63 4.81 7.62 15.08
C THR A 63 4.18 6.34 15.62
N THR A 64 4.40 5.18 14.97
CA THR A 64 3.94 3.89 15.47
C THR A 64 4.56 3.57 16.83
N TRP A 65 5.87 3.75 16.97
CA TRP A 65 6.56 3.55 18.26
C TRP A 65 5.99 4.48 19.35
N GLY A 66 5.79 5.75 19.05
CA GLY A 66 5.22 6.73 19.97
C GLY A 66 3.79 6.39 20.40
N LEU A 67 2.94 5.97 19.46
CA LEU A 67 1.56 5.55 19.74
C LEU A 67 1.51 4.25 20.55
N ASP A 68 2.37 3.28 20.27
CA ASP A 68 2.45 2.03 21.03
C ASP A 68 2.90 2.30 22.48
N MET A 69 3.92 3.14 22.67
CA MET A 69 4.36 3.56 24.02
C MET A 69 3.23 4.27 24.76
N LEU A 70 2.56 5.22 24.11
CA LEU A 70 1.46 5.95 24.70
C LEU A 70 0.29 5.03 25.08
N ASN A 71 -0.07 4.08 24.21
CA ASN A 71 -1.13 3.10 24.47
C ASN A 71 -0.80 2.14 25.63
N ILE A 72 0.46 1.72 25.78
CA ILE A 72 0.89 0.87 26.90
C ILE A 72 0.83 1.66 28.21
N LEU A 73 1.38 2.88 28.23
CA LEU A 73 1.53 3.68 29.44
C LEU A 73 0.23 4.38 29.87
N LEU A 74 -0.65 4.76 28.95
CA LEU A 74 -1.97 5.30 29.31
C LEU A 74 -2.92 4.24 29.86
N PHE A 75 -2.69 2.97 29.51
CA PHE A 75 -3.55 1.91 30.00
C PHE A 75 -3.22 1.48 31.44
N ASP A 76 -2.00 1.73 31.91
CA ASP A 76 -1.60 1.40 33.28
C ASP A 76 -1.97 2.56 34.24
N ASP A 77 -2.83 2.26 35.22
CA ASP A 77 -3.32 3.21 36.23
C ASP A 77 -2.19 3.89 37.02
N SER A 78 -1.02 3.26 37.11
CA SER A 78 0.11 3.83 37.82
C SER A 78 0.88 4.89 37.02
N THR A 79 0.76 4.90 35.69
CA THR A 79 1.46 5.84 34.80
C THR A 79 0.54 6.85 34.16
N ILE A 80 -0.78 6.63 34.13
CA ILE A 80 -1.76 7.53 33.50
C ILE A 80 -1.68 8.98 34.02
N ALA A 81 -1.42 9.18 35.32
CA ALA A 81 -1.35 10.51 35.93
C ALA A 81 -0.19 11.38 35.37
N TYR A 82 0.90 10.74 34.91
CA TYR A 82 2.05 11.44 34.32
C TYR A 82 1.72 12.08 32.97
N PHE A 83 0.76 11.52 32.23
CA PHE A 83 0.33 12.00 30.92
C PHE A 83 -0.84 12.98 30.97
N GLY A 84 -1.11 13.58 32.13
CA GLY A 84 -2.12 14.62 32.26
C GLY A 84 -1.86 15.79 31.28
N LEU A 85 -2.89 16.23 30.56
CA LEU A 85 -2.76 17.27 29.53
C LEU A 85 -2.22 18.61 30.05
N VAL A 86 -2.36 18.87 31.36
CA VAL A 86 -1.75 20.02 32.03
C VAL A 86 -0.22 19.95 31.99
N HIS A 87 0.35 18.75 32.09
CA HIS A 87 1.80 18.51 32.09
C HIS A 87 2.37 18.34 30.68
N LEU A 88 1.53 18.00 29.70
CA LEU A 88 1.92 17.76 28.31
C LEU A 88 1.13 18.68 27.35
N PRO A 89 1.42 19.99 27.36
CA PRO A 89 0.78 20.92 26.45
C PRO A 89 1.09 20.55 24.99
N GLY A 90 0.07 20.54 24.14
CA GLY A 90 0.19 20.21 22.72
C GLY A 90 0.14 18.72 22.38
N LEU A 91 0.10 17.81 23.37
CA LEU A 91 -0.08 16.37 23.10
C LEU A 91 -1.40 16.09 22.38
N MET A 92 -2.48 16.69 22.85
CA MET A 92 -3.81 16.53 22.24
C MET A 92 -3.83 17.03 20.79
N ASP A 93 -3.22 18.19 20.52
CA ASP A 93 -3.19 18.78 19.18
C ASP A 93 -2.47 17.86 18.18
N ILE A 94 -1.35 17.26 18.59
CA ILE A 94 -0.60 16.30 17.78
C ILE A 94 -1.44 15.05 17.48
N LEU A 95 -2.13 14.51 18.49
CA LEU A 95 -2.98 13.33 18.31
C LEU A 95 -4.17 13.63 17.40
N LEU A 96 -4.80 14.78 17.55
CA LEU A 96 -5.90 15.23 16.70
C LEU A 96 -5.45 15.40 15.25
N GLU A 97 -4.25 15.92 15.00
CA GLU A 97 -3.72 16.04 13.64
C GLU A 97 -3.47 14.66 13.00
N HIS A 98 -2.90 13.72 13.75
CA HIS A 98 -2.74 12.34 13.27
C HIS A 98 -4.08 11.66 12.99
N MET A 99 -5.08 11.86 13.86
CA MET A 99 -6.42 11.33 13.66
C MET A 99 -7.09 11.94 12.44
N ARG A 100 -7.03 13.28 12.28
CA ARG A 100 -7.58 13.98 11.12
C ARG A 100 -6.95 13.47 9.82
N ARG A 101 -5.63 13.32 9.79
CA ARG A 101 -4.91 12.80 8.62
C ARG A 101 -5.28 11.35 8.29
N SER A 102 -5.37 10.50 9.32
CA SER A 102 -5.78 9.10 9.15
C SER A 102 -7.22 8.98 8.64
N LEU A 103 -8.12 9.83 9.14
CA LEU A 103 -9.50 9.88 8.66
C LEU A 103 -9.60 10.42 7.24
N SER A 104 -8.85 11.47 6.89
CA SER A 104 -8.81 11.96 5.50
C SER A 104 -8.29 10.90 4.54
N GLU A 105 -7.26 10.15 4.91
CA GLU A 105 -6.70 9.10 4.04
C GLU A 105 -7.67 7.93 3.83
N MET A 106 -8.49 7.61 4.83
CA MET A 106 -9.46 6.52 4.76
C MET A 106 -10.78 6.91 4.10
N LEU A 107 -11.24 8.14 4.30
CA LEU A 107 -12.59 8.59 3.95
C LEU A 107 -12.63 9.52 2.74
N ASP A 108 -11.58 10.29 2.48
CA ASP A 108 -11.58 11.18 1.33
C ASP A 108 -11.37 10.37 0.04
N PRO A 109 -12.09 10.71 -1.04
CA PRO A 109 -11.89 10.03 -2.31
C PRO A 109 -10.43 10.25 -2.74
N PRO A 110 -9.77 9.22 -3.32
CA PRO A 110 -8.40 9.36 -3.79
C PRO A 110 -8.34 10.56 -4.74
N ILE A 111 -7.45 11.51 -4.43
CA ILE A 111 -7.19 12.66 -5.30
C ILE A 111 -6.80 12.05 -6.65
N PRO A 112 -7.54 12.37 -7.73
CA PRO A 112 -7.20 11.86 -9.04
C PRO A 112 -5.74 12.25 -9.33
N PRO A 113 -4.88 11.32 -9.80
CA PRO A 113 -3.52 11.68 -10.12
C PRO A 113 -3.55 12.86 -11.10
N PRO A 114 -2.58 13.80 -11.02
CA PRO A 114 -2.43 14.76 -12.10
C PRO A 114 -2.37 13.98 -13.42
N PHE A 115 -3.13 14.42 -14.42
CA PHE A 115 -3.34 13.73 -15.72
C PHE A 115 -4.37 12.57 -15.73
N SER A 116 -5.25 12.46 -14.74
CA SER A 116 -6.43 11.59 -14.82
C SER A 116 -7.56 12.15 -15.69
N ASP A 117 -7.25 13.07 -16.60
CA ASP A 117 -8.22 13.47 -17.62
C ASP A 117 -8.66 12.20 -18.35
N PRO A 118 -9.97 12.03 -18.64
CA PRO A 118 -10.42 10.91 -19.44
C PRO A 118 -9.60 10.89 -20.72
N VAL A 119 -8.83 9.83 -20.93
CA VAL A 119 -8.22 9.57 -22.23
C VAL A 119 -9.39 9.58 -23.22
N PRO A 120 -9.42 10.49 -24.20
CA PRO A 120 -10.47 10.48 -25.20
C PRO A 120 -10.56 9.07 -25.75
N ASP A 121 -11.76 8.52 -25.84
CA ASP A 121 -11.98 7.14 -26.31
C ASP A 121 -11.42 7.04 -27.73
N LEU A 122 -10.17 6.62 -27.83
CA LEU A 122 -9.50 6.42 -29.11
C LEU A 122 -10.26 5.27 -29.75
N SER A 123 -10.96 5.57 -30.84
CA SER A 123 -11.60 4.52 -31.62
C SER A 123 -10.57 3.40 -31.85
N PRO A 124 -10.93 2.11 -31.75
CA PRO A 124 -10.00 0.99 -31.85
C PRO A 124 -9.17 0.95 -33.15
N ALA A 125 -9.46 1.84 -34.11
CA ALA A 125 -8.78 2.00 -35.38
C ALA A 125 -7.50 2.86 -35.30
N ASP A 126 -7.26 3.61 -34.22
CA ASP A 126 -6.02 4.40 -34.12
C ASP A 126 -4.85 3.53 -33.64
N LEU A 127 -4.34 2.71 -34.57
CA LEU A 127 -3.12 1.93 -34.43
C LEU A 127 -1.85 2.80 -34.60
N GLY A 128 -1.94 4.12 -34.39
CA GLY A 128 -0.86 5.05 -34.67
C GLY A 128 -0.62 5.22 -36.17
N ALA A 129 -1.67 5.09 -36.98
CA ALA A 129 -1.58 5.37 -38.40
C ALA A 129 -1.35 6.88 -38.58
N VAL A 130 -0.20 7.23 -39.14
CA VAL A 130 0.15 8.62 -39.44
C VAL A 130 -0.71 9.07 -40.63
N ASP A 131 -1.92 9.55 -40.35
CA ASP A 131 -2.89 10.00 -41.35
C ASP A 131 -2.43 11.28 -42.07
N LYS A 132 -1.60 12.06 -41.39
CA LYS A 132 -0.96 13.27 -41.90
C LYS A 132 0.52 13.23 -41.55
N VAL A 133 1.38 13.42 -42.55
CA VAL A 133 2.83 13.51 -42.33
C VAL A 133 3.10 14.61 -41.28
N PRO A 134 3.78 14.31 -40.16
CA PRO A 134 4.02 15.29 -39.12
C PRO A 134 4.83 16.47 -39.66
N ASP A 135 4.34 17.69 -39.45
CA ASP A 135 5.02 18.90 -39.90
C ASP A 135 6.38 19.02 -39.17
N PRO A 136 7.52 19.08 -39.88
CA PRO A 136 8.82 19.20 -39.26
C PRO A 136 8.99 20.48 -38.41
N LYS A 137 8.11 21.49 -38.57
CA LYS A 137 8.11 22.72 -37.77
C LYS A 137 7.56 22.54 -36.35
N ASP A 138 6.80 21.48 -36.10
CA ASP A 138 6.21 21.19 -34.78
C ASP A 138 7.16 20.42 -33.84
N ARG A 139 8.41 20.22 -34.28
CA ARG A 139 9.44 19.52 -33.49
C ARG A 139 9.93 20.42 -32.35
N LEU A 140 9.55 20.08 -31.13
CA LEU A 140 10.17 20.64 -29.91
C LEU A 140 11.61 20.13 -29.76
N THR A 141 12.58 21.04 -29.76
CA THR A 141 13.98 20.71 -29.52
C THR A 141 14.21 20.54 -28.01
N ILE A 142 14.22 19.29 -27.53
CA ILE A 142 14.43 18.99 -26.11
C ILE A 142 15.89 19.23 -25.68
N LEU A 143 16.86 19.00 -26.57
CA LEU A 143 18.30 19.16 -26.33
C LEU A 143 19.00 19.71 -27.58
N LYS A 144 19.75 20.81 -27.45
CA LYS A 144 20.65 21.30 -28.50
C LYS A 144 22.01 20.60 -28.38
N SER A 145 22.21 19.52 -29.13
CA SER A 145 23.52 18.86 -29.28
C SER A 145 23.92 18.82 -30.76
N GLN A 146 25.22 18.82 -31.05
CA GLN A 146 25.74 18.91 -32.43
C GLN A 146 25.74 17.58 -33.21
N ASP A 147 25.33 16.47 -32.60
CA ASP A 147 25.46 15.17 -33.23
C ASP A 147 24.10 14.54 -33.47
N TYR A 148 23.55 14.79 -34.66
CA TYR A 148 22.44 14.00 -35.18
C TYR A 148 22.91 12.55 -35.32
N THR A 149 22.33 11.67 -34.52
CA THR A 149 22.60 10.24 -34.58
C THR A 149 22.12 9.70 -35.94
N LEU A 150 22.96 9.80 -36.97
CA LEU A 150 22.84 9.08 -38.24
C LEU A 150 23.11 7.58 -38.04
N ARG A 151 22.82 7.03 -36.86
CA ARG A 151 23.05 5.65 -36.49
C ARG A 151 21.80 5.11 -35.80
N THR A 152 21.24 4.04 -36.32
CA THR A 152 20.16 3.33 -35.61
C THR A 152 20.67 2.81 -34.26
N ARG A 153 19.76 2.46 -33.35
CA ARG A 153 20.06 1.79 -32.07
C ARG A 153 20.94 0.53 -32.23
N LYS A 154 20.96 -0.09 -33.41
CA LYS A 154 21.84 -1.23 -33.78
C LYS A 154 23.17 -0.81 -34.43
N GLY A 155 23.53 0.47 -34.37
CA GLY A 155 24.82 0.99 -34.86
C GLY A 155 24.98 1.10 -36.39
N HIS A 156 23.94 0.85 -37.18
CA HIS A 156 24.02 0.98 -38.64
C HIS A 156 23.83 2.44 -39.04
N THR A 157 24.62 2.91 -40.01
CA THR A 157 24.53 4.29 -40.48
C THR A 157 23.28 4.48 -41.33
N VAL A 158 22.49 5.53 -41.06
CA VAL A 158 21.31 5.91 -41.82
C VAL A 158 21.75 6.79 -42.98
N THR A 159 21.62 6.30 -44.22
CA THR A 159 21.82 7.11 -45.43
C THR A 159 20.56 7.91 -45.70
N ILE A 160 20.66 9.23 -45.60
CA ILE A 160 19.59 10.16 -45.97
C ILE A 160 19.66 10.32 -47.49
N ALA A 161 18.62 9.88 -48.22
CA ALA A 161 18.45 10.25 -49.61
C ALA A 161 18.04 11.73 -49.66
N GLN A 162 18.76 12.56 -50.40
CA GLN A 162 18.30 13.91 -50.69
C GLN A 162 17.19 13.80 -51.73
N ASP A 163 15.98 14.24 -51.39
CA ASP A 163 14.93 14.44 -52.38
C ASP A 163 15.39 15.54 -53.35
N SER A 164 15.58 15.15 -54.60
CA SER A 164 15.76 16.07 -55.72
C SER A 164 14.53 16.96 -55.80
N SER A 165 14.73 18.26 -55.63
CA SER A 165 13.69 19.26 -55.86
C SER A 165 13.33 19.28 -57.35
N ASP A 166 12.05 19.06 -57.65
CA ASP A 166 11.35 19.56 -58.84
C ASP A 166 9.90 19.89 -58.43
#